data_AF-A0AAU2YA71-F1
#
_entry.id   AF-A0AAU2YA71-F1
#
_cell.length_a   1.000
_cell.length_b   1.000
_cell.length_c   1.000
_cell.angle_alpha   90.00
_cell.angle_beta   90.00
_cell.angle_gamma   90.00
#
_symmetry.space_group_name_H-M   'P 1'
#
loop_
_entity.id
_entity.type
_entity.pdbx_description
1 polymer ?
#
loop_
_entity_poly.entity_id
_entity_poly.type
_entity_poly.pdbx_seq_one_letter_code
_entity_poly.pdbx_strand_id
1 'polypeptide(L)'
;MDEAVMTALIAAGAAIGGGVLTGALALAAAKRQAAAAWAAGERQAAAAWEAGRQQAAAAWDAGQLQATAQLDVARRTLTEQTLADQRAVRRAAYVTYLSRTDSAQQALSAWQGAIGTADEAPRRREYDLAMGAVGEALNVVRLEGPAAVAAAGETLRSSLSIAAPGTQHSVSQAEFLDAARAALTPV
;
A
#
# COMPACT_ATOMS: atom_id res chain seq x y z
N MET A 1 -97.80 44.34 -23.76
CA MET A 1 -96.38 43.94 -23.87
C MET A 1 -95.84 44.03 -22.47
N ASP A 2 -95.92 42.90 -21.79
CA ASP A 2 -96.16 42.87 -20.35
C ASP A 2 -94.88 43.09 -19.57
N GLU A 3 -95.04 43.81 -18.45
CA GLU A 3 -94.05 44.10 -17.41
C GLU A 3 -93.27 42.85 -16.96
N ALA A 4 -93.87 41.67 -17.12
CA ALA A 4 -93.26 40.36 -16.89
C ALA A 4 -92.09 40.03 -17.84
N VAL A 5 -92.13 40.44 -19.11
CA VAL A 5 -91.06 40.17 -20.10
C VAL A 5 -89.83 41.04 -19.82
N MET A 6 -90.03 42.28 -19.42
CA MET A 6 -88.95 43.22 -19.08
C MET A 6 -88.27 42.83 -17.76
N THR A 7 -89.05 42.36 -16.77
CA THR A 7 -88.52 41.86 -15.49
C THR A 7 -87.75 40.54 -15.68
N ALA A 8 -88.22 39.65 -16.56
CA ALA A 8 -87.52 38.40 -16.88
C ALA A 8 -86.19 38.62 -17.63
N LEU A 9 -86.11 39.62 -18.51
CA LEU A 9 -84.86 39.97 -19.21
C LEU A 9 -83.82 40.62 -18.29
N ILE A 10 -84.24 41.44 -17.32
CA ILE A 10 -83.34 42.02 -16.31
C ILE A 10 -82.83 40.93 -15.35
N ALA A 11 -83.68 39.99 -14.95
CA ALA A 11 -83.29 38.85 -14.13
C ALA A 11 -82.34 37.89 -14.89
N ALA A 12 -82.59 37.63 -16.18
CA ALA A 12 -81.71 36.84 -17.03
C ALA A 12 -80.35 37.53 -17.27
N GLY A 13 -80.34 38.86 -17.48
CA GLY A 13 -79.12 39.66 -17.61
C GLY A 13 -78.29 39.70 -16.31
N ALA A 14 -78.94 39.79 -15.15
CA ALA A 14 -78.28 39.76 -13.85
C ALA A 14 -77.70 38.37 -13.50
N ALA A 15 -78.37 37.28 -13.89
CA ALA A 15 -77.88 35.92 -13.70
C ALA A 15 -76.66 35.61 -14.58
N ILE A 16 -76.63 36.08 -15.83
CA ILE A 16 -75.49 35.92 -16.74
C ILE A 16 -74.32 36.82 -16.29
N GLY A 17 -74.59 38.06 -15.89
CA GLY A 17 -73.58 38.98 -15.34
C GLY A 17 -72.96 38.49 -14.02
N GLY A 18 -73.77 37.95 -13.12
CA GLY A 18 -73.31 37.34 -11.87
C GLY A 18 -72.45 36.08 -12.09
N GLY A 19 -72.79 35.24 -13.07
CA GLY A 19 -72.02 34.05 -13.44
C GLY A 19 -70.65 34.38 -14.04
N VAL A 20 -70.56 35.39 -14.90
CA VAL A 20 -69.28 35.84 -15.50
C VAL A 20 -68.37 36.48 -14.45
N LEU A 21 -68.91 37.33 -13.56
CA LEU A 21 -68.14 37.92 -12.47
C LEU A 21 -67.65 36.87 -11.46
N THR A 22 -68.51 35.92 -11.10
CA THR A 22 -68.13 34.81 -10.20
C THR A 22 -67.09 33.91 -10.85
N GLY A 23 -67.22 33.60 -12.15
CA GLY A 23 -66.23 32.83 -12.91
C GLY A 23 -64.88 33.55 -13.05
N ALA A 24 -64.88 34.86 -13.30
CA ALA A 24 -63.66 35.67 -13.36
C ALA A 24 -62.96 35.78 -12.00
N LEU A 25 -63.72 35.92 -10.91
CA LEU A 25 -63.19 35.92 -9.55
C LEU A 25 -62.65 34.55 -9.14
N ALA A 26 -63.33 33.45 -9.50
CA ALA A 26 -62.86 32.09 -9.28
C ALA A 26 -61.57 31.80 -10.07
N LEU A 27 -61.48 32.24 -11.33
CA LEU A 27 -60.28 32.12 -12.14
C LEU A 27 -59.12 32.96 -11.57
N ALA A 28 -59.40 34.19 -11.12
CA ALA A 28 -58.41 35.05 -10.49
C ALA A 28 -57.90 34.48 -9.16
N ALA A 29 -58.80 33.90 -8.35
CA ALA A 29 -58.44 33.20 -7.12
C ALA A 29 -57.62 31.92 -7.41
N ALA A 30 -58.01 31.13 -8.41
CA ALA A 30 -57.27 29.94 -8.84
C ALA A 30 -55.88 30.31 -9.36
N LYS A 31 -55.74 31.39 -10.14
CA LYS A 31 -54.42 31.91 -10.57
C LYS A 31 -53.55 32.35 -9.39
N ARG A 32 -54.13 33.01 -8.38
CA ARG A 32 -53.40 33.39 -7.16
C ARG A 32 -52.98 32.18 -6.33
N GLN A 33 -53.84 31.17 -6.19
CA GLN A 33 -53.51 29.92 -5.50
C GLN A 33 -52.43 29.13 -6.25
N ALA A 34 -52.51 29.05 -7.59
CA ALA A 34 -51.49 28.42 -8.41
C ALA A 34 -50.14 29.15 -8.31
N ALA A 35 -50.13 30.49 -8.33
CA ALA A 35 -48.91 31.28 -8.13
C ALA A 35 -48.33 31.09 -6.73
N ALA A 36 -49.16 31.01 -5.69
CA ALA A 36 -48.72 30.75 -4.33
C ALA A 36 -48.15 29.33 -4.15
N ALA A 37 -48.79 28.33 -4.76
CA ALA A 37 -48.31 26.95 -4.78
C ALA A 37 -46.99 26.81 -5.55
N TRP A 38 -46.85 27.51 -6.68
CA TRP A 38 -45.62 27.55 -7.47
C TRP A 38 -44.47 28.20 -6.68
N ALA A 39 -44.72 29.35 -6.05
CA ALA A 39 -43.73 30.02 -5.22
C ALA A 39 -43.31 29.18 -4.00
N ALA A 40 -44.23 28.39 -3.42
CA ALA A 40 -43.91 27.45 -2.35
C ALA A 40 -43.06 26.26 -2.88
N GLY A 41 -43.41 25.71 -4.05
CA GLY A 41 -42.65 24.65 -4.72
C GLY A 41 -41.24 25.09 -5.12
N GLU A 42 -41.09 26.32 -5.61
CA GLU A 42 -39.78 26.89 -5.99
C GLU A 42 -38.85 27.03 -4.77
N ARG A 43 -39.39 27.44 -3.61
CA ARG A 43 -38.62 27.48 -2.36
C ARG A 43 -38.25 26.09 -1.85
N GLN A 44 -39.14 25.11 -1.97
CA GLN A 44 -38.86 23.73 -1.59
C GLN A 44 -37.80 23.10 -2.50
N ALA A 45 -37.88 23.34 -3.81
CA ALA A 45 -36.89 22.88 -4.78
C ALA A 45 -35.51 23.53 -4.53
N ALA A 46 -35.47 24.84 -4.26
CA ALA A 46 -34.23 25.54 -3.91
C ALA A 46 -33.60 24.99 -2.62
N ALA A 47 -34.41 24.79 -1.57
CA ALA A 47 -33.94 24.23 -0.30
C ALA A 47 -33.44 22.78 -0.46
N ALA A 48 -34.15 21.95 -1.23
CA ALA A 48 -33.73 20.58 -1.53
C ALA A 48 -32.43 20.54 -2.34
N TRP A 49 -32.26 21.47 -3.29
CA TRP A 49 -31.04 21.61 -4.08
C TRP A 49 -29.83 22.03 -3.23
N GLU A 50 -30.03 22.98 -2.32
CA GLU A 50 -28.99 23.40 -1.37
C GLU A 50 -28.59 22.27 -0.42
N ALA A 51 -29.57 21.56 0.14
CA ALA A 51 -29.32 20.38 0.98
C ALA A 51 -28.58 19.29 0.20
N GLY A 52 -28.96 19.02 -1.06
CA GLY A 52 -28.29 18.08 -1.95
C GLY A 52 -26.84 18.48 -2.24
N ARG A 53 -26.58 19.77 -2.51
CA ARG A 53 -25.21 20.29 -2.69
C ARG A 53 -24.36 20.13 -1.44
N GLN A 54 -24.90 20.42 -0.27
CA GLN A 54 -24.20 20.26 1.00
C GLN A 54 -23.88 18.79 1.28
N GLN A 55 -24.83 17.88 1.03
CA GLN A 55 -24.61 16.44 1.18
C GLN A 55 -23.58 15.91 0.19
N ALA A 56 -23.61 16.36 -1.07
CA ALA A 56 -22.62 15.96 -2.07
C ALA A 56 -21.21 16.46 -1.73
N ALA A 57 -21.08 17.69 -1.23
CA ALA A 57 -19.80 18.23 -0.76
C ALA A 57 -19.26 17.44 0.44
N ALA A 58 -20.10 17.17 1.45
CA ALA A 58 -19.71 16.39 2.62
C ALA A 58 -19.31 14.94 2.24
N ALA A 59 -20.04 14.31 1.31
CA ALA A 59 -19.70 12.98 0.81
C ALA A 59 -18.39 12.98 0.01
N TRP A 60 -18.12 14.04 -0.76
CA TRP A 60 -16.86 14.21 -1.48
C TRP A 60 -15.68 14.37 -0.52
N ASP A 61 -15.81 15.23 0.50
CA ASP A 61 -14.78 15.45 1.51
C ASP A 61 -14.49 14.17 2.30
N ALA A 62 -15.54 13.45 2.71
CA ALA A 62 -15.38 12.14 3.36
C ALA A 62 -14.67 11.12 2.46
N GLY A 63 -15.02 11.09 1.16
CA GLY A 63 -14.37 10.22 0.17
C GLY A 63 -12.89 10.55 -0.02
N GLN A 64 -12.52 11.84 -0.07
CA GLN A 64 -11.13 12.28 -0.17
C GLN A 64 -10.30 11.88 1.06
N LEU A 65 -10.87 12.05 2.26
CA LEU A 65 -10.23 11.62 3.50
C LEU A 65 -10.02 10.10 3.52
N GLN A 66 -11.03 9.33 3.11
CA GLN A 66 -10.94 7.88 3.05
C GLN A 66 -9.91 7.40 2.01
N ALA A 67 -9.89 8.00 0.81
CA ALA A 67 -8.91 7.68 -0.22
C ALA A 67 -7.47 7.98 0.24
N THR A 68 -7.26 9.11 0.91
CA THR A 68 -5.95 9.49 1.46
C THR A 68 -5.50 8.50 2.54
N ALA A 69 -6.38 8.14 3.47
CA ALA A 69 -6.09 7.16 4.50
C ALA A 69 -5.73 5.78 3.91
N GLN A 70 -6.43 5.34 2.87
CA GLN A 70 -6.13 4.09 2.16
C GLN A 70 -4.77 4.14 1.47
N LEU A 71 -4.42 5.26 0.83
CA LEU A 71 -3.11 5.45 0.20
C LEU A 71 -1.98 5.42 1.22
N ASP A 72 -2.17 6.04 2.39
CA ASP A 72 -1.16 6.04 3.45
C ASP A 72 -0.93 4.65 4.03
N VAL A 73 -2.00 3.87 4.24
CA VAL A 73 -1.89 2.47 4.65
C VAL A 73 -1.14 1.66 3.59
N ALA A 74 -1.52 1.79 2.31
CA ALA A 74 -0.85 1.08 1.22
C ALA A 74 0.64 1.41 1.14
N ARG A 75 1.02 2.69 1.29
CA ARG A 75 2.42 3.14 1.31
C ARG A 75 3.21 2.55 2.48
N ARG A 76 2.62 2.53 3.68
CA ARG A 76 3.24 1.92 4.86
C ARG A 76 3.44 0.42 4.65
N THR A 77 2.41 -0.28 4.19
CA THR A 77 2.48 -1.72 3.90
C THR A 77 3.55 -2.04 2.85
N LEU A 78 3.63 -1.28 1.75
CA LEU A 78 4.66 -1.51 0.72
C LEU A 78 6.08 -1.27 1.26
N THR A 79 6.25 -0.27 2.13
CA THR A 79 7.53 0.01 2.78
C THR A 79 7.94 -1.14 3.71
N GLU A 80 7.01 -1.63 4.52
CA GLU A 80 7.22 -2.78 5.40
C GLU A 80 7.54 -4.06 4.62
N GLN A 81 6.83 -4.30 3.52
CA GLN A 81 7.11 -5.43 2.61
C GLN A 81 8.50 -5.33 2.00
N THR A 82 8.89 -4.15 1.48
CA THR A 82 10.21 -3.94 0.90
C THR A 82 11.32 -4.20 1.92
N LEU A 83 11.15 -3.75 3.17
CA LEU A 83 12.10 -4.02 4.25
C LEU A 83 12.15 -5.51 4.61
N ALA A 84 11.01 -6.20 4.62
CA ALA A 84 10.96 -7.64 4.86
C ALA A 84 11.67 -8.43 3.76
N ASP A 85 11.44 -8.08 2.49
CA ASP A 85 12.08 -8.70 1.33
C ASP A 85 13.59 -8.50 1.36
N GLN A 86 14.06 -7.28 1.65
CA GLN A 86 15.49 -7.00 1.83
C GLN A 86 16.12 -7.84 2.94
N ARG A 87 15.43 -8.02 4.08
CA ARG A 87 15.91 -8.88 5.18
C ARG A 87 15.96 -10.35 4.75
N ALA A 88 14.99 -10.81 3.95
CA ALA A 88 14.97 -12.17 3.43
C ALA A 88 16.15 -12.42 2.48
N VAL A 89 16.42 -11.50 1.55
CA VAL A 89 17.58 -11.56 0.63
C VAL A 89 18.89 -11.60 1.41
N ARG A 90 19.07 -10.70 2.40
CA ARG A 90 20.26 -10.69 3.27
C ARG A 90 20.44 -12.00 4.02
N ARG A 91 19.37 -12.53 4.63
CA ARG A 91 19.42 -13.81 5.34
C ARG A 91 19.83 -14.95 4.42
N ALA A 92 19.28 -15.00 3.20
CA ALA A 92 19.64 -16.02 2.22
C ALA A 92 21.12 -15.91 1.79
N ALA A 93 21.63 -14.69 1.59
CA ALA A 93 23.04 -14.44 1.29
C ALA A 93 23.96 -14.92 2.43
N TYR A 94 23.65 -14.57 3.68
CA TYR A 94 24.46 -14.96 4.84
C TYR A 94 24.46 -16.47 5.07
N VAL A 95 23.31 -17.13 4.94
CA VAL A 95 23.20 -18.59 5.08
C VAL A 95 23.98 -19.31 3.97
N THR A 96 23.87 -18.80 2.74
CA THR A 96 24.62 -19.36 1.60
C THR A 96 26.12 -19.22 1.84
N TYR A 97 26.57 -18.04 2.26
CA TYR A 97 27.97 -17.79 2.57
C TYR A 97 28.49 -18.73 3.67
N LEU A 98 27.76 -18.90 4.77
CA LEU A 98 28.12 -19.84 5.84
C LEU A 98 28.22 -21.29 5.35
N SER A 99 27.26 -21.73 4.55
CA SER A 99 27.28 -23.07 3.96
C SER A 99 28.50 -23.28 3.06
N ARG A 100 28.90 -22.26 2.28
CA ARG A 100 30.13 -22.33 1.46
C ARG A 100 31.38 -22.35 2.32
N THR A 101 31.44 -21.57 3.40
CA THR A 101 32.62 -21.59 4.30
C THR A 101 32.74 -22.92 5.03
N ASP A 102 31.64 -23.53 5.47
CA ASP A 102 31.65 -24.85 6.10
C ASP A 102 32.10 -25.94 5.11
N SER A 103 31.62 -25.88 3.86
CA SER A 103 32.06 -26.78 2.79
C SER A 103 33.55 -26.62 2.48
N ALA A 104 34.07 -25.39 2.47
CA ALA A 104 35.49 -25.13 2.26
C ALA A 104 36.34 -25.62 3.45
N GLN A 105 35.86 -25.47 4.67
CA GLN A 105 36.53 -26.00 5.87
C GLN A 105 36.62 -27.53 5.85
N GLN A 106 35.57 -28.21 5.40
CA GLN A 106 35.58 -29.66 5.21
C GLN A 106 36.57 -30.08 4.12
N ALA A 107 36.59 -29.39 2.98
CA ALA A 107 37.53 -29.65 1.90
C ALA A 107 38.99 -29.40 2.32
N LEU A 108 39.23 -28.35 3.12
CA LEU A 108 40.55 -28.05 3.71
C LEU A 108 41.00 -29.18 4.63
N SER A 109 40.14 -29.63 5.53
CA SER A 109 40.44 -30.73 6.46
C SER A 109 40.73 -32.03 5.71
N ALA A 110 39.95 -32.34 4.66
CA ALA A 110 40.16 -33.50 3.81
C ALA A 110 41.47 -33.43 3.03
N TRP A 111 41.83 -32.25 2.51
CA TRP A 111 43.10 -32.03 1.84
C TRP A 111 44.28 -32.18 2.81
N GLN A 112 44.22 -31.57 3.99
CA GLN A 112 45.26 -31.69 5.02
C GLN A 112 45.50 -33.14 5.42
N GLY A 113 44.44 -33.94 5.57
CA GLY A 113 44.54 -35.38 5.85
C GLY A 113 45.10 -36.22 4.69
N ALA A 114 45.07 -35.70 3.46
CA ALA A 114 45.57 -36.37 2.26
C ALA A 114 47.00 -35.96 1.87
N ILE A 115 47.64 -35.03 2.59
CA ILE A 115 49.01 -34.59 2.30
C ILE A 115 49.97 -35.79 2.35
N GLY A 116 50.78 -35.94 1.31
CA GLY A 116 51.72 -37.06 1.17
C GLY A 116 51.08 -38.37 0.67
N THR A 117 49.80 -38.36 0.31
CA THR A 117 49.09 -39.50 -0.29
C THR A 117 48.83 -39.29 -1.78
N ALA A 118 48.42 -40.35 -2.49
CA ALA A 118 48.02 -40.24 -3.89
C ALA A 118 46.80 -39.31 -4.11
N ASP A 119 46.00 -39.07 -3.07
CA ASP A 119 44.79 -38.26 -3.12
C ASP A 119 45.04 -36.76 -2.86
N GLU A 120 46.28 -36.33 -2.59
CA GLU A 120 46.58 -34.93 -2.27
C GLU A 120 46.12 -33.98 -3.39
N ALA A 121 46.49 -34.27 -4.64
CA ALA A 121 46.18 -33.43 -5.79
C ALA A 121 44.67 -33.28 -6.08
N PRO A 122 43.84 -34.35 -6.10
CA PRO A 122 42.40 -34.19 -6.23
C PRO A 122 41.78 -33.42 -5.06
N ARG A 123 42.19 -33.69 -3.81
CA ARG A 123 41.66 -32.96 -2.64
C ARG A 123 42.00 -31.47 -2.65
N ARG A 124 43.20 -31.11 -3.11
CA ARG A 124 43.57 -29.70 -3.30
C ARG A 124 42.65 -29.00 -4.29
N ARG A 125 42.32 -29.64 -5.42
CA ARG A 125 41.38 -29.06 -6.40
C ARG A 125 39.98 -28.88 -5.83
N GLU A 126 39.50 -29.83 -5.02
CA GLU A 126 38.21 -29.69 -4.32
C GLU A 126 38.21 -28.47 -3.39
N TYR A 127 39.29 -28.28 -2.63
CA TYR A 127 39.46 -27.10 -1.78
C TYR A 127 39.52 -25.79 -2.60
N ASP A 128 40.28 -25.75 -3.69
CA ASP A 128 40.38 -24.56 -4.55
C ASP A 128 39.00 -24.17 -5.15
N LEU A 129 38.21 -25.15 -5.58
CA LEU A 129 36.83 -24.94 -6.04
C LEU A 129 35.91 -24.42 -4.93
N ALA A 130 36.01 -24.99 -3.73
CA ALA A 130 35.23 -24.54 -2.58
C ALA A 130 35.59 -23.09 -2.19
N MET A 131 36.87 -22.71 -2.23
CA MET A 131 37.33 -21.35 -1.99
C MET A 131 36.83 -20.36 -3.06
N GLY A 132 36.74 -20.79 -4.31
CA GLY A 132 36.09 -20.02 -5.38
C GLY A 132 34.63 -19.70 -5.03
N ALA A 133 33.86 -20.71 -4.62
CA ALA A 133 32.46 -20.56 -4.22
C ALA A 133 32.29 -19.67 -2.96
N VAL A 134 33.22 -19.73 -2.00
CA VAL A 134 33.25 -18.81 -0.85
C VAL A 134 33.46 -17.37 -1.31
N GLY A 135 34.36 -17.13 -2.27
CA GLY A 135 34.61 -15.81 -2.83
C GLY A 135 33.38 -15.21 -3.52
N GLU A 136 32.67 -16.02 -4.33
CA GLU A 136 31.42 -15.62 -4.97
C GLU A 136 30.34 -15.27 -3.94
N ALA A 137 30.15 -16.12 -2.93
CA ALA A 137 29.18 -15.86 -1.87
C ALA A 137 29.54 -14.62 -1.05
N LEU A 138 30.82 -14.36 -0.79
CA LEU A 138 31.28 -13.15 -0.09
C LEU A 138 31.00 -11.88 -0.91
N ASN A 139 31.07 -11.93 -2.23
CA ASN A 139 30.69 -10.79 -3.07
C ASN A 139 29.20 -10.45 -2.90
N VAL A 140 28.32 -11.44 -2.80
CA VAL A 140 26.89 -11.19 -2.49
C VAL A 140 26.73 -10.57 -1.10
N VAL A 141 27.46 -11.06 -0.10
CA VAL A 141 27.46 -10.46 1.26
C VAL A 141 27.91 -9.01 1.25
N ARG A 142 28.92 -8.66 0.43
CA ARG A 142 29.41 -7.28 0.28
C ARG A 142 28.38 -6.36 -0.40
N LEU A 143 27.58 -6.90 -1.30
CA LEU A 143 26.52 -6.14 -2.00
C LEU A 143 25.30 -5.92 -1.10
N GLU A 144 24.87 -6.96 -0.38
CA GLU A 144 23.61 -6.95 0.36
C GLU A 144 23.77 -6.52 1.82
N GLY A 145 24.93 -6.78 2.41
CA GLY A 145 25.20 -6.62 3.84
C GLY A 145 25.83 -5.27 4.20
N PRO A 146 25.69 -4.82 5.46
CA PRO A 146 26.42 -3.66 5.95
C PRO A 146 27.92 -3.96 6.06
N ALA A 147 28.73 -2.90 6.07
CA ALA A 147 30.19 -2.98 6.08
C ALA A 147 30.75 -3.89 7.20
N ALA A 148 30.12 -3.89 8.38
CA ALA A 148 30.53 -4.75 9.49
C ALA A 148 30.41 -6.25 9.19
N VAL A 149 29.34 -6.66 8.50
CA VAL A 149 29.14 -8.07 8.11
C VAL A 149 30.11 -8.47 7.00
N ALA A 150 30.34 -7.57 6.04
CA ALA A 150 31.32 -7.79 4.99
C ALA A 150 32.75 -7.92 5.54
N ALA A 151 33.12 -7.11 6.53
CA ALA A 151 34.41 -7.19 7.21
C ALA A 151 34.57 -8.50 7.98
N ALA A 152 33.57 -8.90 8.76
CA ALA A 152 33.57 -10.19 9.45
C ALA A 152 33.66 -11.38 8.47
N GLY A 153 33.00 -11.26 7.31
CA GLY A 153 33.11 -12.25 6.22
C GLY A 153 34.53 -12.34 5.64
N GLU A 154 35.24 -11.24 5.45
CA GLU A 154 36.65 -11.33 5.01
C GLU A 154 37.53 -12.01 6.05
N THR A 155 37.31 -11.74 7.34
CA THR A 155 38.02 -12.42 8.44
C THR A 155 37.74 -13.91 8.42
N LEU A 156 36.47 -14.31 8.28
CA LEU A 156 36.08 -15.72 8.19
C LEU A 156 36.71 -16.40 6.96
N ARG A 157 36.70 -15.75 5.79
CA ARG A 157 37.39 -16.28 4.60
C ARG A 157 38.88 -16.45 4.84
N SER A 158 39.52 -15.48 5.50
CA SER A 158 40.96 -15.52 5.80
C SER A 158 41.31 -16.66 6.76
N SER A 159 40.40 -17.03 7.68
CA SER A 159 40.57 -18.16 8.59
C SER A 159 40.59 -19.53 7.90
N LEU A 160 40.12 -19.61 6.64
CA LEU A 160 40.18 -20.84 5.82
C LEU A 160 41.55 -21.03 5.15
N SER A 161 42.48 -20.10 5.33
CA SER A 161 43.85 -20.25 4.83
C SER A 161 44.52 -21.47 5.45
N ILE A 162 45.34 -22.18 4.67
CA ILE A 162 46.13 -23.32 5.16
C ILE A 162 47.08 -22.93 6.32
N ALA A 163 47.46 -21.64 6.37
CA ALA A 163 48.36 -21.09 7.39
C ALA A 163 47.61 -20.58 8.64
N ALA A 164 46.28 -20.62 8.64
CA ALA A 164 45.49 -20.15 9.76
C ALA A 164 45.51 -21.17 10.92
N PRO A 165 45.57 -20.72 12.19
CA PRO A 165 45.40 -21.60 13.34
C PRO A 165 44.02 -22.28 13.34
N GLY A 166 43.96 -23.57 13.72
CA GLY A 166 42.72 -24.36 13.67
C GLY A 166 41.55 -23.84 14.52
N THR A 167 41.81 -22.99 15.52
CA THR A 167 40.77 -22.33 16.33
C THR A 167 40.25 -21.02 15.71
N GLN A 168 40.93 -20.47 14.70
CA GLN A 168 40.57 -19.17 14.13
C GLN A 168 39.25 -19.22 13.34
N HIS A 169 38.92 -20.37 12.76
CA HIS A 169 37.70 -20.54 11.98
C HIS A 169 36.44 -20.40 12.83
N SER A 170 36.35 -21.11 13.96
CA SER A 170 35.18 -21.06 14.84
C SER A 170 34.97 -19.68 15.46
N VAL A 171 36.05 -19.00 15.84
CA VAL A 171 36.00 -17.62 16.34
C VAL A 171 35.47 -16.67 15.27
N SER A 172 36.04 -16.72 14.06
CA SER A 172 35.61 -15.85 12.95
C SER A 172 34.17 -16.14 12.51
N GLN A 173 33.73 -17.39 12.61
CA GLN A 173 32.37 -17.80 12.29
C GLN A 173 31.37 -17.24 13.30
N ALA A 174 31.72 -17.25 14.59
CA ALA A 174 30.91 -16.65 15.64
C ALA A 174 30.80 -15.12 15.46
N GLU A 175 31.91 -14.45 15.17
CA GLU A 175 31.94 -13.00 14.90
C GLU A 175 31.06 -12.63 13.68
N PHE A 176 31.13 -13.43 12.61
CA PHE A 176 30.25 -13.24 11.46
C PHE A 176 28.77 -13.41 11.82
N LEU A 177 28.42 -14.44 12.59
CA LEU A 177 27.05 -14.69 13.04
C LEU A 177 26.51 -13.56 13.91
N ASP A 178 27.33 -13.02 14.81
CA ASP A 178 26.94 -11.91 15.68
C ASP A 178 26.73 -10.62 14.87
N ALA A 179 27.62 -10.31 13.93
CA ALA A 179 27.45 -9.20 13.00
C ALA A 179 26.18 -9.38 12.13
N ALA A 180 25.94 -10.58 11.61
CA ALA A 180 24.77 -10.89 10.80
C ALA A 180 23.47 -10.76 11.61
N ARG A 181 23.46 -11.20 12.87
CA ARG A 181 22.30 -11.07 13.77
C ARG A 181 22.02 -9.60 14.08
N ALA A 182 23.04 -8.81 14.38
CA ALA A 182 22.91 -7.38 14.58
C ALA A 182 22.32 -6.69 13.34
N ALA A 183 22.78 -7.04 12.14
CA ALA A 183 22.31 -6.48 10.88
C ALA A 183 20.86 -6.84 10.51
N LEU A 184 20.32 -7.94 11.08
CA LEU A 184 18.94 -8.40 10.83
C LEU A 184 17.96 -7.97 11.91
N THR A 185 18.43 -7.38 13.01
CA THR A 185 17.59 -6.90 14.11
C THR A 185 17.04 -5.52 13.75
N PRO A 186 15.72 -5.26 13.89
CA PRO A 186 15.16 -3.94 13.63
C PRO A 186 15.71 -2.91 14.62
N VAL A 187 16.14 -1.76 14.11
CA VAL A 187 16.40 -0.53 14.89
C VAL A 187 15.13 0.29 14.92
#